data_AF-A0AA88R3X1-F1
#
_entry.id   AF-A0AA88R3X1-F1
#
_cell.length_a   1.000
_cell.length_b   1.000
_cell.length_c   1.000
_cell.angle_alpha   90.00
_cell.angle_beta   90.00
_cell.angle_gamma   90.00
#
_symmetry.space_group_name_H-M   'P 1'
#
loop_
_entity.id
_entity.type
_entity.pdbx_description
1 polymer ?
#
loop_
_entity_poly.entity_id
_entity_poly.type
_entity_poly.pdbx_seq_one_letter_code
_entity_poly.pdbx_strand_id
1 'polypeptide(L)' 'MGLLSMESLPLGFRFRPTDEELINHYLRLKINGRHSEVHVIPEIDVCKWEPWDLPGWSLTVLTYT' A
#
# COMPACT_ATOMS: atom_id res chain seq x y z
N MET A 1 6.96 18.40 -3.54
CA MET A 1 6.80 17.16 -2.76
C MET A 1 6.53 16.06 -3.77
N GLY A 2 7.51 15.20 -4.01
CA GLY A 2 7.45 14.21 -5.08
C GLY A 2 6.60 13.02 -4.66
N LEU A 3 5.53 12.76 -5.42
CA LEU A 3 4.95 11.43 -5.51
C LEU A 3 6.06 10.50 -6.01
N LEU A 4 6.44 9.50 -5.22
CA LEU A 4 7.19 8.37 -5.76
C LEU A 4 6.18 7.57 -6.58
N SER A 5 6.09 7.87 -7.87
CA SER A 5 5.44 6.97 -8.83
C SER A 5 6.08 5.59 -8.63
N MET A 6 5.30 4.54 -8.43
CA MET A 6 5.85 3.17 -8.30
C MET A 6 6.77 2.82 -9.49
N GLU A 7 6.54 3.47 -10.63
CA GLU A 7 7.30 3.39 -11.88
C GLU A 7 8.73 3.96 -11.77
N SER A 8 9.03 4.83 -10.79
CA SER A 8 10.37 5.40 -10.56
C SER A 8 11.16 4.70 -9.46
N LEU A 9 10.59 3.65 -8.84
CA LEU A 9 11.28 2.91 -7.80
C LEU A 9 12.30 1.93 -8.44
N PRO A 10 13.50 1.79 -7.85
CA PRO A 10 14.47 0.83 -8.35
C PRO A 10 13.88 -0.58 -8.38
N LEU A 11 14.24 -1.35 -9.42
CA LEU A 11 13.92 -2.77 -9.50
C LEU A 11 14.38 -3.48 -8.20
N GLY A 12 13.46 -4.19 -7.56
CA GLY A 12 13.70 -4.87 -6.28
C GLY A 12 13.28 -4.07 -5.04
N PHE A 13 12.72 -2.87 -5.19
CA PHE A 13 12.04 -2.19 -4.09
C PHE A 13 10.91 -3.07 -3.55
N ARG A 14 10.89 -3.25 -2.23
CA ARG A 14 9.84 -4.00 -1.53
C ARG A 14 9.24 -3.11 -0.48
N PHE A 15 7.92 -3.14 -0.37
CA PHE A 15 7.21 -2.49 0.71
C PHE A 15 7.56 -3.19 2.04
N ARG A 16 8.38 -2.52 2.87
CA ARG A 16 8.80 -2.97 4.20
C ARG A 16 8.83 -1.79 5.19
N PRO A 17 7.68 -1.17 5.48
CA PRO A 17 7.63 -0.10 6.47
C PRO A 17 7.91 -0.64 7.87
N THR A 18 8.43 0.22 8.74
CA THR A 18 8.47 0.00 10.19
C THR A 18 7.08 0.24 10.81
N ASP A 19 6.86 -0.25 12.04
CA ASP A 19 5.60 -0.03 12.78
C ASP A 19 5.28 1.46 12.94
N GLU A 20 6.32 2.28 13.18
CA GLU A 20 6.18 3.72 13.31
C GLU A 20 5.73 4.37 12.00
N GLU A 21 6.33 3.99 10.88
CA GLU A 21 5.93 4.48 9.56
C GLU A 21 4.51 4.04 9.20
N LEU A 22 4.14 2.80 9.51
CA LEU A 22 2.79 2.28 9.27
C LEU A 22 1.73 3.14 9.97
N ILE A 23 1.98 3.52 11.22
CA ILE A 23 1.04 4.33 12.01
C ILE A 23 1.11 5.80 11.62
N ASN A 24 2.29 6.42 11.72
CA ASN A 24 2.44 7.87 11.62
C ASN A 24 2.35 8.38 10.18
N HIS A 25 2.78 7.58 9.21
CA HIS A 25 2.72 7.94 7.81
C HIS A 25 1.48 7.36 7.15
N TYR A 26 1.32 6.04 7.12
CA TYR A 26 0.24 5.45 6.32
C TYR A 26 -1.15 5.65 6.94
N LEU A 27 -1.35 5.25 8.20
CA LEU A 27 -2.67 5.31 8.84
C LEU A 27 -3.11 6.74 9.17
N ARG A 28 -2.22 7.56 9.74
CA ARG A 28 -2.57 8.96 10.06
C ARG A 28 -2.89 9.79 8.82
N LEU A 29 -2.13 9.65 7.74
CA LEU A 29 -2.42 10.39 6.50
C LEU A 29 -3.75 9.95 5.89
N LYS A 30 -4.08 8.66 5.97
CA LYS A 30 -5.36 8.12 5.52
C LYS A 30 -6.54 8.70 6.29
N ILE A 31 -6.44 8.75 7.63
CA ILE A 31 -7.49 9.33 8.49
C ILE A 31 -7.63 10.85 8.26
N ASN A 32 -6.53 11.54 7.94
CA ASN A 32 -6.53 12.97 7.64
C ASN A 32 -7.00 13.32 6.21
N GLY A 33 -7.53 12.35 5.46
CA GLY A 33 -8.04 12.57 4.10
C GLY A 33 -6.97 12.68 3.02
N ARG A 34 -5.70 12.38 3.32
CA ARG A 34 -4.57 12.42 2.37
C ARG A 34 -4.36 11.07 1.67
N HIS A 35 -5.45 10.44 1.23
CA HIS A 35 -5.43 9.12 0.55
C HIS A 35 -4.50 9.10 -0.67
N SER A 36 -4.52 10.22 -1.41
CA SER A 36 -3.42 10.87 -2.13
C SER A 36 -2.04 10.23 -2.12
N GLU A 37 -1.52 10.13 -0.90
CA GLU A 37 -0.10 9.95 -0.64
C GLU A 37 0.19 8.53 -0.15
N VAL A 38 -0.86 7.74 0.10
CA VAL A 38 -0.79 6.41 0.72
C VAL A 38 -1.50 5.34 -0.11
N HIS A 39 -1.62 5.56 -1.42
CA HIS A 39 -2.27 4.64 -2.37
C HIS A 39 -1.62 3.23 -2.47
N VAL A 40 -0.42 3.05 -1.92
CA VAL A 40 0.27 1.76 -1.88
C VAL A 40 -0.48 0.70 -1.03
N ILE A 41 -1.32 1.11 -0.08
CA ILE A 41 -2.16 0.20 0.73
C ILE A 41 -3.62 0.31 0.26
N PRO A 42 -4.15 -0.70 -0.47
CA PRO A 42 -5.53 -0.69 -0.93
C PRO A 42 -6.53 -0.73 0.24
N GLU A 43 -7.73 -0.19 0.01
CA GLU A 43 -8.86 -0.28 0.95
C GLU A 43 -9.70 -1.51 0.63
N ILE A 44 -9.72 -2.48 1.53
CA ILE A 44 -10.55 -3.68 1.42
C ILE A 44 -11.25 -3.98 2.74
N ASP A 45 -12.44 -4.55 2.66
CA ASP A 45 -13.16 -5.07 3.81
C ASP A 45 -12.67 -6.49 4.10
N VAL A 46 -11.66 -6.63 4.96
CA VAL A 46 -10.99 -7.90 5.25
C VAL A 46 -11.97 -8.99 5.75
N CYS A 47 -13.08 -8.61 6.38
CA CYS A 47 -14.06 -9.56 6.91
C CYS A 47 -14.93 -10.23 5.83
N LYS A 48 -14.90 -9.73 4.59
CA LYS A 48 -15.66 -10.28 3.46
C LYS A 48 -14.89 -11.31 2.63
N TRP A 49 -13.60 -11.49 2.90
CA TRP A 49 -12.71 -12.28 2.06
C TRP A 49 -12.01 -13.36 2.88
N GLU A 50 -11.76 -14.49 2.24
CA GLU A 50 -10.92 -15.51 2.84
C GLU A 50 -9.44 -15.08 2.76
N PRO A 51 -8.58 -15.53 3.69
CA PRO A 51 -7.18 -15.11 3.73
C PRO A 51 -6.40 -15.33 2.43
N TRP A 52 -6.78 -16.34 1.63
CA TRP A 52 -6.16 -16.66 0.34
C TRP A 52 -6.67 -15.80 -0.83
N ASP A 53 -7.78 -15.10 -0.67
CA ASP A 53 -8.29 -14.16 -1.67
C ASP A 53 -7.56 -12.81 -1.58
N LEU A 54 -7.10 -12.44 -0.36
CA LEU A 54 -6.43 -11.17 -0.08
C LEU A 54 -5.20 -10.88 -0.97
N PRO A 55 -4.31 -11.84 -1.28
CA PRO A 55 -3.17 -11.60 -2.16
C PRO A 55 -3.57 -11.09 -3.56
N GLY A 56 -4.72 -11.52 -4.10
CA GLY A 56 -5.22 -11.04 -5.40
C GLY A 56 -5.56 -9.55 -5.43
N TRP A 57 -5.74 -8.94 -4.26
CA TRP A 57 -5.98 -7.50 -4.08
C TRP A 57 -4.69 -6.71 -3.84
N SER A 58 -3.55 -7.39 -3.67
CA SER A 58 -2.27 -6.74 -3.45
C SER A 58 -1.72 -6.21 -4.77
N LEU A 59 -1.36 -4.92 -4.80
CA LEU A 59 -0.76 -4.27 -5.98
C LEU A 59 0.53 -4.96 -6.46
N THR A 60 1.23 -5.68 -5.58
CA THR A 60 2.41 -6.48 -5.93
C THR A 60 2.12 -7.70 -6.80
N VAL A 61 0.88 -8.18 -6.89
CA VAL A 61 0.54 -9.33 -7.75
C VAL A 61 0.30 -8.88 -9.20
N LEU A 62 -0.13 -7.63 -9.41
CA LEU A 62 -0.44 -7.08 -10.74
C LEU A 62 0.80 -6.66 -11.55
N THR A 63 1.98 -6.61 -10.94
CA THR A 63 3.22 -6.23 -11.65
C THR A 63 4.04 -7.42 -12.15
N TYR A 64 3.53 -8.66 -12.02
CA TYR A 64 4.25 -9.90 -12.38
C TYR A 64 3.50 -10.83 -13.33
N THR A 65 2.42 -10.36 -13.96
CA THR A 65 1.75 -10.97 -15.12
C THR A 65 1.71 -9.96 -16.25
#